data_AF-A0A3A6MND5-F1
#
_entry.id   AF-A0A3A6MND5-F1
#
_cell.length_a   1.000
_cell.length_b   1.000
_cell.length_c   1.000
_cell.angle_alpha   90.00
_cell.angle_beta   90.00
_cell.angle_gamma   90.00
#
_symmetry.space_group_name_H-M   'P 1'
#
loop_
_entity.id
_entity.type
_entity.pdbx_description
1 polymer ?
#
loop_
_entity_poly.entity_id
_entity_poly.type
_entity_poly.pdbx_seq_one_letter_code
_entity_poly.pdbx_strand_id
1 'polypeptide(L)'
;MIMRRYFVFVLTLLLAACFCPCAAATPTDSAGQEQSSQEAHYSRQIFLVVIDGLQSGALQRTQAPNINGVASAGIRMSDSLPVWPSNTYTSVASIITGTDPETHGFRDASGQLQKPTILQLAEQIKIQTTVFDGTGELPALAEGTRHYQKANSDEKLIDALIKYLSEKNPYLNLVVLAEPRLALERSGTGSQDYMKAVTEADNNVGRLLHYLHTKGVYDQSMVIVSGTTGQPPIVIKGLQYKTGQVMPPAALVDIAPTLAYTLGVKIPGATGNVLWNAFDPGSLQNGFYLLEQRIRDLSELQIRQGQEIFRLREEQILVQEEKQEISAEKNRTAKAIDRRDEEIKSLYSRISGLKVVIGGILILAAIGYLLEYRLLRKRFLLF
;
A
#
# COMPACT_ATOMS: atom_id res chain seq x y z
N MET A 1 21.34 -38.26 -87.38
CA MET A 1 22.66 -37.74 -86.95
C MET A 1 22.59 -36.52 -86.01
N ILE A 2 21.42 -36.13 -85.48
CA ILE A 2 21.29 -35.03 -84.48
C ILE A 2 20.85 -35.53 -83.09
N MET A 3 20.02 -36.58 -82.97
CA MET A 3 19.60 -37.13 -81.66
C MET A 3 20.69 -37.90 -80.88
N ARG A 4 21.69 -38.48 -81.55
CA ARG A 4 22.74 -39.27 -80.89
C ARG A 4 23.86 -38.41 -80.27
N ARG A 5 23.90 -37.11 -80.60
CA ARG A 5 24.86 -36.13 -80.03
C ARG A 5 24.36 -35.53 -78.70
N TYR A 6 23.05 -35.38 -78.53
CA TYR A 6 22.48 -34.90 -77.25
C TYR A 6 22.47 -35.97 -76.16
N PHE A 7 22.31 -37.25 -76.53
CA PHE A 7 22.33 -38.34 -75.55
C PHE A 7 23.71 -38.53 -74.89
N VAL A 8 24.80 -38.30 -75.63
CA VAL A 8 26.17 -38.37 -75.10
C VAL A 8 26.48 -37.16 -74.22
N PHE A 9 25.95 -35.97 -74.55
CA PHE A 9 26.13 -34.76 -73.73
C PHE A 9 25.31 -34.77 -72.42
N VAL A 10 24.13 -35.38 -72.42
CA VAL A 10 23.32 -35.51 -71.18
C VAL A 10 23.90 -36.59 -70.27
N LEU A 11 24.50 -37.66 -70.82
CA LEU A 11 25.14 -38.71 -70.02
C LEU A 11 26.49 -38.27 -69.42
N THR A 12 27.24 -37.39 -70.09
CA THR A 12 28.47 -36.80 -69.52
C THR A 12 28.20 -35.71 -68.49
N LEU A 13 27.03 -35.04 -68.54
CA LEU A 13 26.63 -34.09 -67.49
C LEU A 13 26.08 -34.78 -66.24
N LEU A 14 25.56 -36.01 -66.37
CA LEU A 14 25.05 -36.82 -65.25
C LEU A 14 26.15 -37.64 -64.54
N LEU A 15 27.25 -37.99 -65.21
CA LEU A 15 28.40 -38.66 -64.57
C LEU A 15 29.37 -37.69 -63.85
N ALA A 16 29.28 -36.39 -64.08
CA ALA A 16 30.05 -35.37 -63.36
C ALA A 16 29.42 -34.98 -62.01
N ALA A 17 28.21 -35.45 -61.70
CA ALA A 17 27.50 -35.16 -60.45
C ALA A 17 27.73 -36.21 -59.33
N CYS A 18 28.52 -37.26 -59.58
CA CYS A 18 28.74 -38.37 -58.63
C CYS A 18 30.17 -38.53 -58.10
N PHE A 19 31.04 -37.53 -58.25
CA PHE A 19 32.29 -37.45 -57.49
C PHE A 19 32.22 -36.27 -56.53
N CYS A 20 31.51 -36.47 -55.41
CA CYS A 20 31.66 -35.66 -54.21
C CYS A 20 32.62 -36.43 -53.29
N PRO A 21 33.90 -36.02 -53.17
CA PRO A 21 34.78 -36.61 -52.18
C PRO A 21 34.25 -36.23 -50.80
N CYS A 22 33.99 -37.24 -49.96
CA CYS A 22 33.91 -37.11 -48.51
C CYS A 22 35.22 -36.47 -48.01
N ALA A 23 35.25 -35.14 -47.92
CA ALA A 23 36.13 -34.45 -46.99
C ALA A 23 35.41 -34.45 -45.64
N ALA A 24 36.06 -35.03 -44.64
CA ALA A 24 35.56 -35.19 -43.29
C ALA A 24 34.88 -33.91 -42.80
N ALA A 25 33.59 -34.02 -42.46
CA ALA A 25 32.95 -33.06 -41.58
C ALA A 25 33.64 -33.20 -40.22
N THR A 26 34.66 -32.38 -39.99
CA THR A 26 34.93 -31.93 -38.63
C THR A 26 33.63 -31.32 -38.12
N PRO A 27 33.18 -31.64 -36.88
CA PRO A 27 32.13 -30.86 -36.26
C PRO A 27 32.70 -29.45 -36.17
N THR A 28 32.26 -28.60 -37.09
CA THR A 28 32.50 -27.18 -36.96
C THR A 28 31.62 -26.82 -35.78
N ASP A 29 32.24 -26.57 -34.64
CA ASP A 29 31.63 -25.92 -33.49
C ASP A 29 31.02 -24.60 -33.95
N SER A 30 29.82 -24.66 -34.50
CA SER A 30 28.88 -23.56 -34.55
C SER A 30 28.06 -23.53 -33.26
N ALA A 31 28.71 -23.87 -32.13
CA ALA A 31 28.35 -23.42 -30.80
C ALA A 31 29.04 -22.05 -30.58
N GLY A 32 28.59 -21.09 -31.37
CA GLY A 32 29.13 -19.75 -31.42
C GLY A 32 28.07 -18.80 -31.95
N GLN A 33 26.82 -18.97 -31.52
CA GLN A 33 26.01 -17.78 -31.34
C GLN A 33 26.75 -17.01 -30.25
N GLU A 34 27.45 -15.96 -30.66
CA GLU A 34 27.76 -14.83 -29.80
C GLU A 34 26.45 -14.44 -29.11
N GLN A 35 26.22 -15.02 -27.92
CA GLN A 35 25.48 -14.32 -26.89
C GLN A 35 26.30 -13.06 -26.68
N SER A 36 25.95 -11.99 -27.38
CA SER A 36 26.32 -10.66 -26.94
C SER A 36 25.90 -10.63 -25.49
N SER A 37 26.88 -10.63 -24.59
CA SER A 37 26.66 -10.30 -23.20
C SER A 37 26.09 -8.88 -23.22
N GLN A 38 24.76 -8.76 -23.25
CA GLN A 38 24.09 -7.50 -23.03
C GLN A 38 24.54 -7.06 -21.64
N GLU A 39 25.39 -6.03 -21.58
CA GLU A 39 25.82 -5.46 -20.31
C GLU A 39 24.56 -5.00 -19.56
N ALA A 40 24.42 -5.44 -18.31
CA ALA A 40 23.27 -5.06 -17.50
C ALA A 40 23.23 -3.52 -17.38
N HIS A 41 22.15 -2.91 -17.86
CA HIS A 41 22.01 -1.46 -17.90
C HIS A 41 21.42 -0.95 -16.59
N TYR A 42 22.18 -0.17 -15.83
CA TYR A 42 21.72 0.46 -14.59
C TYR A 42 21.33 1.92 -14.81
N SER A 43 20.20 2.32 -14.22
CA SER A 43 19.81 3.73 -14.15
C SER A 43 20.85 4.53 -13.35
N ARG A 44 21.16 5.76 -13.78
CA ARG A 44 22.15 6.64 -13.12
C ARG A 44 21.58 7.42 -11.94
N GLN A 45 20.27 7.64 -11.94
CA GLN A 45 19.54 8.32 -10.89
C GLN A 45 18.15 7.70 -10.76
N ILE A 46 17.62 7.63 -9.55
CA ILE A 46 16.30 7.11 -9.21
C ILE A 46 15.55 8.22 -8.48
N PHE A 47 14.34 8.53 -8.98
CA PHE A 47 13.40 9.45 -8.37
C PHE A 47 12.16 8.69 -7.96
N LEU A 48 11.98 8.50 -6.66
CA LEU A 48 10.75 7.98 -6.07
C LEU A 48 9.88 9.17 -5.67
N VAL A 49 8.92 9.51 -6.52
CA VAL A 49 8.00 10.62 -6.33
C VAL A 49 6.69 10.08 -5.74
N VAL A 50 6.46 10.35 -4.47
CA VAL A 50 5.23 10.01 -3.76
C VAL A 50 4.34 11.25 -3.70
N ILE A 51 3.19 11.19 -4.35
CA ILE A 51 2.21 12.28 -4.35
C ILE A 51 1.13 11.90 -3.34
N ASP A 52 1.22 12.45 -2.14
CA ASP A 52 0.33 12.09 -1.05
C ASP A 52 -1.12 12.45 -1.39
N GLY A 53 -2.04 11.51 -1.17
CA GLY A 53 -3.46 11.67 -1.52
C GLY A 53 -3.78 11.38 -2.99
N LEU A 54 -2.81 11.10 -3.85
CA LEU A 54 -3.06 10.82 -5.27
C LEU A 54 -3.77 9.47 -5.48
N GLN A 55 -4.83 9.48 -6.30
CA GLN A 55 -5.57 8.28 -6.70
C GLN A 55 -5.60 8.14 -8.23
N SER A 56 -5.58 6.90 -8.72
CA SER A 56 -5.63 6.56 -10.16
C SER A 56 -6.83 7.17 -10.87
N GLY A 57 -7.99 7.20 -10.21
CA GLY A 57 -9.20 7.84 -10.75
C GLY A 57 -9.06 9.36 -10.94
N ALA A 58 -8.23 10.03 -10.12
CA ALA A 58 -7.97 11.46 -10.27
C ALA A 58 -7.09 11.73 -11.50
N LEU A 59 -6.04 10.94 -11.72
CA LEU A 59 -5.18 11.06 -12.92
C LEU A 59 -5.97 10.92 -14.23
N GLN A 60 -6.95 10.02 -14.27
CA GLN A 60 -7.79 9.84 -15.45
C GLN A 60 -8.66 11.08 -15.72
N ARG A 61 -9.15 11.73 -14.66
CA ARG A 61 -10.03 12.91 -14.77
C ARG A 61 -9.27 14.19 -15.10
N THR A 62 -8.07 14.37 -14.53
CA THR A 62 -7.23 15.56 -14.76
C THR A 62 -6.36 15.45 -16.00
N GLN A 63 -6.35 14.30 -16.67
CA GLN A 63 -5.46 13.92 -17.78
C GLN A 63 -3.96 13.87 -17.44
N ALA A 64 -3.47 14.60 -16.43
CA ALA A 64 -2.12 14.52 -15.87
C ALA A 64 -1.02 14.12 -16.90
N PRO A 65 -0.74 15.00 -17.88
CA PRO A 65 0.07 14.65 -19.05
C PRO A 65 1.50 14.24 -18.70
N ASN A 66 2.09 14.81 -17.64
CA ASN A 66 3.47 14.48 -17.26
C ASN A 66 3.56 13.08 -16.69
N ILE A 67 2.70 12.72 -15.74
CA ILE A 67 2.64 11.38 -15.14
C ILE A 67 2.23 10.34 -16.19
N ASN A 68 1.28 10.66 -17.07
CA ASN A 68 0.91 9.78 -18.18
C ASN A 68 2.04 9.65 -19.22
N GLY A 69 2.87 10.68 -19.39
CA GLY A 69 4.12 10.60 -20.16
C GLY A 69 5.10 9.61 -19.55
N VAL A 70 5.33 9.65 -18.23
CA VAL A 70 6.15 8.66 -17.52
C VAL A 70 5.59 7.24 -17.70
N ALA A 71 4.28 7.07 -17.59
CA ALA A 71 3.62 5.77 -17.80
C ALA A 71 3.77 5.26 -19.23
N SER A 72 3.70 6.14 -20.23
CA SER A 72 3.87 5.79 -21.64
C SER A 72 5.31 5.41 -21.96
N ALA A 73 6.29 6.07 -21.32
CA ALA A 73 7.71 5.77 -21.43
C ALA A 73 8.18 4.60 -20.54
N GLY A 74 7.28 3.99 -19.77
CA GLY A 74 7.57 2.92 -18.83
C GLY A 74 6.39 1.97 -18.68
N ILE A 75 6.05 1.64 -17.44
CA ILE A 75 4.90 0.80 -17.11
C ILE A 75 3.96 1.51 -16.15
N ARG A 76 2.73 1.04 -16.12
CA ARG A 76 1.72 1.41 -15.12
C ARG A 76 1.01 0.15 -14.62
N MET A 77 0.83 0.03 -13.32
CA MET A 77 0.02 -1.05 -12.74
C MET A 77 -1.46 -0.80 -13.04
N SER A 78 -2.21 -1.85 -13.35
CA SER A 78 -3.64 -1.77 -13.69
C SER A 78 -4.49 -1.34 -12.50
N ASP A 79 -4.06 -1.75 -11.31
CA ASP A 79 -4.66 -1.40 -10.03
C ASP A 79 -3.57 -1.44 -8.96
N SER A 80 -3.79 -0.81 -7.82
CA SER A 80 -2.88 -0.99 -6.69
C SER A 80 -3.56 -1.01 -5.33
N LEU A 81 -2.95 -1.79 -4.43
CA LEU A 81 -3.41 -1.94 -3.06
C LEU A 81 -2.68 -0.93 -2.14
N PRO A 82 -3.41 -0.04 -1.45
CA PRO A 82 -2.83 0.81 -0.42
C PRO A 82 -2.56 -0.02 0.84
N VAL A 83 -1.92 0.59 1.83
CA VAL A 83 -1.77 0.00 3.18
C VAL A 83 -2.85 0.48 4.13
N TRP A 84 -3.09 -0.27 5.20
CA TRP A 84 -4.02 0.12 6.26
C TRP A 84 -3.29 0.36 7.59
N PRO A 85 -3.46 1.52 8.26
CA PRO A 85 -4.25 2.69 7.84
C PRO A 85 -3.58 3.48 6.70
N SER A 86 -4.38 4.02 5.76
CA SER A 86 -3.89 4.72 4.56
C SER A 86 -3.60 6.21 4.77
N ASN A 87 -2.85 6.53 5.83
CA ASN A 87 -2.35 7.88 6.11
C ASN A 87 -0.94 8.11 5.52
N THR A 88 -0.48 9.35 5.53
CA THR A 88 0.76 9.81 4.90
C THR A 88 1.99 9.06 5.38
N TYR A 89 2.29 9.14 6.68
CA TYR A 89 3.51 8.57 7.26
C TYR A 89 3.53 7.03 7.14
N THR A 90 2.40 6.37 7.34
CA THR A 90 2.31 4.90 7.25
C THR A 90 2.56 4.45 5.82
N SER A 91 1.89 5.10 4.86
CA SER A 91 2.00 4.72 3.45
C SER A 91 3.40 4.99 2.89
N VAL A 92 3.99 6.15 3.19
CA VAL A 92 5.37 6.45 2.77
C VAL A 92 6.35 5.46 3.40
N ALA A 93 6.20 5.16 4.69
CA ALA A 93 7.02 4.15 5.37
C ALA A 93 6.88 2.77 4.71
N SER A 94 5.67 2.32 4.38
CA SER A 94 5.45 1.05 3.69
C SER A 94 6.08 1.03 2.29
N ILE A 95 5.99 2.14 1.54
CA ILE A 95 6.60 2.28 0.20
C ILE A 95 8.12 2.14 0.25
N ILE A 96 8.78 2.73 1.26
CA ILE A 96 10.25 2.74 1.35
C ILE A 96 10.84 1.59 2.16
N THR A 97 10.06 0.95 3.02
CA THR A 97 10.49 -0.26 3.75
C THR A 97 10.13 -1.54 3.02
N GLY A 98 9.10 -1.51 2.15
CA GLY A 98 8.59 -2.71 1.50
C GLY A 98 7.86 -3.65 2.46
N THR A 99 7.33 -3.10 3.56
CA THR A 99 6.69 -3.86 4.63
C THR A 99 5.35 -3.26 5.02
N ASP A 100 4.46 -4.08 5.56
CA ASP A 100 3.18 -3.61 6.09
C ASP A 100 3.34 -2.81 7.41
N PRO A 101 2.33 -2.01 7.78
CA PRO A 101 2.35 -1.19 9.00
C PRO A 101 2.56 -1.97 10.30
N GLU A 102 2.18 -3.24 10.30
CA GLU A 102 2.46 -4.18 11.40
C GLU A 102 3.92 -4.52 11.56
N THR A 103 4.66 -4.55 10.45
CA THR A 103 6.04 -5.01 10.40
C THR A 103 7.04 -3.87 10.62
N HIS A 104 6.79 -2.68 10.05
CA HIS A 104 7.66 -1.51 10.28
C HIS A 104 7.32 -0.71 11.54
N GLY A 105 6.12 -0.86 12.11
CA GLY A 105 5.70 -0.21 13.35
C GLY A 105 5.42 1.30 13.26
N PHE A 106 5.77 1.95 12.14
CA PHE A 106 5.57 3.38 11.90
C PHE A 106 4.11 3.69 11.49
N ARG A 107 3.21 3.78 12.48
CA ARG A 107 1.76 4.00 12.30
C ARG A 107 1.22 5.32 12.82
N ASP A 108 2.10 6.17 13.31
CA ASP A 108 1.84 7.55 13.69
C ASP A 108 3.14 8.37 13.56
N ALA A 109 3.04 9.69 13.52
CA ALA A 109 4.19 10.58 13.35
C ALA A 109 5.19 10.54 14.53
N SER A 110 4.78 10.04 15.70
CA SER A 110 5.63 9.83 16.87
C SER A 110 6.24 8.43 16.97
N GLY A 111 5.84 7.53 16.07
CA GLY A 111 6.23 6.14 16.08
C GLY A 111 7.71 5.98 15.78
N GLN A 112 8.31 4.90 16.30
CA GLN A 112 9.67 4.54 15.93
C GLN A 112 9.65 3.55 14.77
N LEU A 113 10.45 3.81 13.75
CA LEU A 113 10.63 2.91 12.63
C LEU A 113 11.46 1.70 13.07
N GLN A 114 10.90 0.49 12.94
CA GLN A 114 11.53 -0.76 13.39
C GLN A 114 12.30 -1.51 12.30
N LYS A 115 12.08 -1.13 11.03
CA LYS A 115 12.68 -1.77 9.85
C LYS A 115 13.48 -0.74 9.06
N PRO A 116 14.64 -1.13 8.50
CA PRO A 116 15.43 -0.20 7.72
C PRO A 116 14.69 0.20 6.43
N THR A 117 14.82 1.46 6.04
CA THR A 117 14.31 1.92 4.74
C THR A 117 15.27 1.53 3.62
N ILE A 118 14.76 1.46 2.38
CA ILE A 118 15.60 1.27 1.20
C ILE A 118 16.64 2.38 1.05
N LEU A 119 16.35 3.58 1.55
CA LEU A 119 17.28 4.70 1.57
C LEU A 119 18.46 4.41 2.50
N GLN A 120 18.19 3.93 3.72
CA GLN A 120 19.23 3.53 4.68
C GLN A 120 20.05 2.36 4.16
N LEU A 121 19.41 1.36 3.57
CA LEU A 121 20.10 0.21 2.98
C LEU A 121 21.00 0.62 1.79
N ALA A 122 20.55 1.59 0.98
CA ALA A 122 21.35 2.15 -0.10
C ALA A 122 22.59 2.91 0.45
N GLU A 123 22.46 3.69 1.52
CA GLU A 123 23.59 4.36 2.16
C GLU A 123 24.63 3.37 2.71
N GLN A 124 24.20 2.22 3.23
CA GLN A 124 25.12 1.16 3.70
C GLN A 124 26.01 0.62 2.58
N ILE A 125 25.53 0.61 1.33
CA ILE A 125 26.32 0.25 0.15
C ILE A 125 26.92 1.48 -0.56
N LYS A 126 27.02 2.62 0.14
CA LYS A 126 27.62 3.89 -0.32
C LYS A 126 26.88 4.57 -1.47
N ILE A 127 25.59 4.28 -1.64
CA ILE A 127 24.72 4.98 -2.58
C ILE A 127 24.12 6.20 -1.86
N GLN A 128 24.42 7.39 -2.37
CA GLN A 128 23.93 8.64 -1.78
C GLN A 128 22.42 8.80 -1.99
N THR A 129 21.72 9.05 -0.88
CA THR A 129 20.26 9.17 -0.84
C THR A 129 19.79 10.51 -0.32
N THR A 130 18.69 11.01 -0.86
CA THR A 130 18.10 12.28 -0.40
C THR A 130 16.61 12.15 -0.19
N VAL A 131 16.08 12.99 0.70
CA VAL A 131 14.66 13.10 1.01
C VAL A 131 14.22 14.55 0.92
N PHE A 132 13.24 14.79 0.06
CA PHE A 132 12.54 16.06 -0.08
C PHE A 132 11.10 15.87 0.40
N ASP A 133 10.77 16.50 1.51
CA ASP A 133 9.51 16.32 2.23
C ASP A 133 8.61 17.57 2.18
N GLY A 134 7.56 17.51 1.36
CA GLY A 134 6.53 18.56 1.30
C GLY A 134 5.52 18.50 2.45
N THR A 135 5.49 17.41 3.20
CA THR A 135 4.56 17.20 4.34
C THR A 135 5.12 17.83 5.61
N GLY A 136 6.45 17.80 5.77
CA GLY A 136 7.16 18.24 6.97
C GLY A 136 7.08 17.25 8.14
N GLU A 137 6.48 16.08 7.94
CA GLU A 137 6.17 15.07 8.96
C GLU A 137 7.04 13.81 8.84
N LEU A 138 8.02 13.77 7.93
CA LEU A 138 8.81 12.57 7.64
C LEU A 138 10.30 12.61 8.08
N PRO A 139 10.74 13.40 9.10
CA PRO A 139 12.16 13.43 9.46
C PRO A 139 12.68 12.08 9.96
N ALA A 140 11.84 11.28 10.63
CA ALA A 140 12.21 9.94 11.10
C ALA A 140 12.48 8.97 9.94
N LEU A 141 11.78 9.10 8.81
CA LEU A 141 12.00 8.27 7.62
C LEU A 141 13.26 8.68 6.84
N ALA A 142 13.76 9.89 7.07
CA ALA A 142 14.98 10.42 6.46
C ALA A 142 16.24 10.17 7.32
N GLU A 143 16.11 9.50 8.48
CA GLU A 143 17.26 9.20 9.33
C GLU A 143 18.28 8.34 8.58
N GLY A 144 19.55 8.72 8.63
CA GLY A 144 20.65 8.03 7.95
C GLY A 144 20.83 8.39 6.48
N THR A 145 19.96 9.22 5.89
CA THR A 145 20.12 9.70 4.50
C THR A 145 21.13 10.85 4.40
N ARG A 146 21.69 11.06 3.20
CA ARG A 146 22.70 12.11 2.97
C ARG A 146 22.16 13.52 3.12
N HIS A 147 20.91 13.75 2.73
CA HIS A 147 20.28 15.07 2.74
C HIS A 147 18.78 14.96 3.00
N TYR A 148 18.29 15.78 3.91
CA TYR A 148 16.86 15.95 4.18
C TYR A 148 16.50 17.42 4.04
N GLN A 149 15.45 17.70 3.28
CA GLN A 149 14.93 19.04 3.12
C GLN A 149 13.41 19.04 3.10
N LYS A 150 12.82 19.87 3.97
CA LYS A 150 11.39 20.14 3.96
C LYS A 150 11.06 21.47 3.31
N ALA A 151 9.85 21.58 2.76
CA ALA A 151 9.30 22.83 2.26
C ALA A 151 7.81 22.94 2.59
N ASN A 152 7.31 24.18 2.68
CA ASN A 152 5.91 24.44 3.02
C ASN A 152 4.98 24.47 1.80
N SER A 153 5.50 24.19 0.60
CA SER A 153 4.72 24.05 -0.62
C SER A 153 5.47 23.16 -1.62
N ASP A 154 4.71 22.40 -2.41
CA ASP A 154 5.27 21.48 -3.40
C ASP A 154 6.11 22.20 -4.47
N GLU A 155 5.71 23.42 -4.87
CA GLU A 155 6.46 24.24 -5.82
C GLU A 155 7.88 24.58 -5.32
N LYS A 156 7.98 25.03 -4.06
CA LYS A 156 9.26 25.37 -3.42
C LYS A 156 10.09 24.12 -3.14
N LEU A 157 9.44 22.99 -2.87
CA LEU A 157 10.13 21.71 -2.70
C LEU A 157 10.84 21.29 -3.99
N ILE A 158 10.15 21.40 -5.13
CA ILE A 158 10.73 21.10 -6.44
C ILE A 158 11.84 22.10 -6.81
N ASP A 159 11.69 23.38 -6.48
CA ASP A 159 12.78 24.36 -6.66
C ASP A 159 14.04 23.97 -5.88
N ALA A 160 13.85 23.58 -4.62
CA ALA A 160 14.93 23.13 -3.76
C ALA A 160 15.59 21.85 -4.30
N LEU A 161 14.79 20.89 -4.76
CA LEU A 161 15.28 19.66 -5.40
C LEU A 161 16.11 19.99 -6.63
N ILE A 162 15.58 20.76 -7.57
CA ILE A 162 16.28 21.13 -8.82
C ILE A 162 17.58 21.88 -8.51
N LYS A 163 17.57 22.79 -7.53
CA LYS A 163 18.77 23.47 -7.07
C LYS A 163 19.80 22.48 -6.54
N TYR A 164 19.39 21.58 -5.64
CA TYR A 164 20.28 20.55 -5.09
C TYR A 164 20.87 19.64 -6.17
N LEU A 165 20.04 19.18 -7.12
CA LEU A 165 20.46 18.35 -8.25
C LEU A 165 21.45 19.08 -9.18
N SER A 166 21.38 20.41 -9.26
CA SER A 166 22.34 21.20 -10.04
C SER A 166 23.73 21.26 -9.40
N GLU A 167 23.82 21.08 -8.09
CA GLU A 167 25.06 21.15 -7.31
C GLU A 167 25.62 19.76 -6.98
N LYS A 168 24.74 18.76 -6.87
CA LYS A 168 25.03 17.38 -6.43
C LYS A 168 24.30 16.38 -7.32
N ASN A 169 24.86 15.19 -7.50
CA ASN A 169 24.23 14.10 -8.27
C ASN A 169 23.94 12.89 -7.36
N PRO A 170 23.00 13.01 -6.39
CA PRO A 170 22.57 11.87 -5.60
C PRO A 170 21.92 10.79 -6.47
N TYR A 171 22.10 9.53 -6.07
CA TYR A 171 21.66 8.40 -6.87
C TYR A 171 20.19 8.04 -6.61
N LEU A 172 19.72 8.07 -5.36
CA LEU A 172 18.34 7.74 -4.99
C LEU A 172 17.67 8.91 -4.25
N ASN A 173 16.56 9.41 -4.79
CA ASN A 173 15.89 10.61 -4.30
C ASN A 173 14.43 10.27 -4.00
N LEU A 174 14.03 10.42 -2.74
CA LEU A 174 12.63 10.39 -2.33
C LEU A 174 12.08 11.82 -2.37
N VAL A 175 10.97 12.02 -3.08
CA VAL A 175 10.28 13.32 -3.17
C VAL A 175 8.83 13.09 -2.77
N VAL A 176 8.36 13.75 -1.72
CA VAL A 176 6.99 13.63 -1.22
C VAL A 176 6.25 14.94 -1.42
N LEU A 177 5.21 14.93 -2.26
CA LEU A 177 4.34 16.09 -2.52
C LEU A 177 3.09 15.99 -1.65
N ALA A 178 2.71 17.07 -0.96
CA ALA A 178 1.69 17.05 0.09
C ALA A 178 0.34 17.66 -0.32
N GLU A 179 0.32 18.58 -1.28
CA GLU A 179 -0.87 19.39 -1.58
C GLU A 179 -2.11 18.56 -1.96
N PRO A 180 -2.01 17.45 -2.74
CA PRO A 180 -3.19 16.68 -3.09
C PRO A 180 -3.86 16.00 -1.88
N ARG A 181 -3.11 15.62 -0.84
CA ARG A 181 -3.66 15.11 0.42
C ARG A 181 -4.44 16.19 1.16
N LEU A 182 -3.85 17.37 1.30
CA LEU A 182 -4.49 18.50 1.99
C LEU A 182 -5.79 18.90 1.30
N ALA A 183 -5.80 18.94 -0.03
CA ALA A 183 -7.01 19.21 -0.81
C ALA A 183 -8.05 18.08 -0.68
N LEU A 184 -7.61 16.81 -0.70
CA LEU A 184 -8.45 15.64 -0.53
C LEU A 184 -9.18 15.65 0.82
N GLU A 185 -8.47 15.92 1.91
CA GLU A 185 -9.06 15.96 3.26
C GLU A 185 -10.02 17.14 3.44
N ARG A 186 -9.69 18.29 2.85
CA ARG A 186 -10.54 19.48 2.92
C ARG A 186 -11.85 19.34 2.14
N SER A 187 -11.82 18.69 0.98
CA SER A 187 -12.90 18.82 -0.03
C SER A 187 -13.38 17.51 -0.66
N GLY A 188 -12.69 16.40 -0.42
CA GLY A 188 -13.06 15.07 -0.93
C GLY A 188 -12.58 14.77 -2.36
N THR A 189 -12.68 13.49 -2.76
CA THR A 189 -12.14 12.95 -4.02
C THR A 189 -12.79 13.49 -5.29
N GLY A 190 -14.00 14.04 -5.19
CA GLY A 190 -14.78 14.53 -6.34
C GLY A 190 -14.71 16.05 -6.57
N SER A 191 -13.99 16.79 -5.71
CA SER A 191 -14.00 18.25 -5.76
C SER A 191 -13.10 18.81 -6.86
N GLN A 192 -13.43 20.02 -7.32
CA GLN A 192 -12.56 20.76 -8.24
C GLN A 192 -11.23 21.16 -7.57
N ASP A 193 -11.26 21.46 -6.28
CA ASP A 193 -10.07 21.77 -5.48
C ASP A 193 -9.06 20.62 -5.51
N TYR A 194 -9.51 19.38 -5.29
CA TYR A 194 -8.66 18.20 -5.34
C TYR A 194 -8.12 17.95 -6.75
N MET A 195 -8.95 18.08 -7.79
CA MET A 195 -8.51 17.95 -9.19
C MET A 195 -7.47 19.01 -9.57
N LYS A 196 -7.62 20.24 -9.06
CA LYS A 196 -6.64 21.31 -9.25
C LYS A 196 -5.32 20.98 -8.57
N ALA A 197 -5.35 20.53 -7.31
CA ALA A 197 -4.14 20.11 -6.59
C ALA A 197 -3.41 18.95 -7.30
N VAL A 198 -4.15 17.96 -7.82
CA VAL A 198 -3.57 16.87 -8.63
C VAL A 198 -2.93 17.40 -9.92
N THR A 199 -3.54 18.40 -10.56
CA THR A 199 -2.98 19.05 -11.77
C THR A 199 -1.70 19.83 -11.44
N GLU A 200 -1.67 20.53 -10.30
CA GLU A 200 -0.47 21.24 -9.81
C GLU A 200 0.66 20.26 -9.45
N ALA A 201 0.34 19.11 -8.84
CA ALA A 201 1.29 18.04 -8.58
C ALA A 201 1.85 17.45 -9.89
N ASP A 202 1.03 17.21 -10.90
CA ASP A 202 1.49 16.77 -12.23
C ASP A 202 2.41 17.80 -12.89
N ASN A 203 2.10 19.10 -12.78
CA ASN A 203 2.98 20.17 -13.27
C ASN A 203 4.33 20.17 -12.54
N ASN A 204 4.36 19.95 -11.23
CA ASN A 204 5.57 19.82 -10.44
C ASN A 204 6.42 18.60 -10.85
N VAL A 205 5.79 17.47 -11.17
CA VAL A 205 6.46 16.33 -11.81
C VAL A 205 7.03 16.78 -13.17
N GLY A 206 6.25 17.46 -13.99
CA GLY A 206 6.69 18.00 -15.28
C GLY A 206 7.93 18.89 -15.21
N ARG A 207 8.05 19.72 -14.17
CA ARG A 207 9.23 20.57 -13.92
C ARG A 207 10.48 19.72 -13.64
N LEU A 208 10.37 18.67 -12.84
CA LEU A 208 11.45 17.71 -12.63
C LEU A 208 11.83 17.00 -13.94
N LEU A 209 10.85 16.50 -14.69
CA LEU A 209 11.11 15.83 -15.97
C LEU A 209 11.79 16.77 -16.97
N HIS A 210 11.33 18.02 -17.07
CA HIS A 210 11.93 19.04 -17.92
C HIS A 210 13.40 19.30 -17.56
N TYR A 211 13.73 19.36 -16.26
CA TYR A 211 15.11 19.47 -15.80
C TYR A 211 15.96 18.28 -16.27
N LEU A 212 15.45 17.05 -16.09
CA LEU A 212 16.16 15.83 -16.51
C LEU A 212 16.39 15.77 -18.04
N HIS A 213 15.40 16.20 -18.83
CA HIS A 213 15.54 16.32 -20.28
C HIS A 213 16.57 17.39 -20.68
N THR A 214 16.52 18.56 -20.05
CA THR A 214 17.46 19.66 -20.33
C THR A 214 18.91 19.26 -20.01
N LYS A 215 19.11 18.42 -18.99
CA LYS A 215 20.42 17.86 -18.64
C LYS A 215 20.82 16.64 -19.48
N GLY A 216 19.93 16.11 -20.32
CA GLY A 216 20.19 14.91 -21.12
C GLY A 216 20.33 13.63 -20.31
N VAL A 217 19.80 13.60 -19.08
CA VAL A 217 19.90 12.42 -18.18
C VAL A 217 18.58 11.66 -18.04
N TYR A 218 17.47 12.21 -18.56
CA TYR A 218 16.14 11.59 -18.43
C TYR A 218 16.11 10.12 -18.84
N ASP A 219 16.69 9.77 -19.99
CA ASP A 219 16.69 8.38 -20.49
C ASP A 219 17.41 7.41 -19.54
N GLN A 220 18.42 7.92 -18.84
CA GLN A 220 19.21 7.17 -17.87
C GLN A 220 18.67 7.26 -16.44
N SER A 221 17.60 8.01 -16.21
CA SER A 221 16.93 8.10 -14.92
C SER A 221 15.78 7.11 -14.81
N MET A 222 15.64 6.54 -13.62
CA MET A 222 14.44 5.85 -13.18
C MET A 222 13.52 6.85 -12.49
N VAL A 223 12.24 6.86 -12.86
CA VAL A 223 11.20 7.68 -12.23
C VAL A 223 10.07 6.77 -11.82
N ILE A 224 9.79 6.73 -10.53
CA ILE A 224 8.67 6.02 -9.93
C ILE A 224 7.70 7.08 -9.42
N VAL A 225 6.44 7.01 -9.84
CA VAL A 225 5.38 7.89 -9.32
C VAL A 225 4.33 7.03 -8.64
N SER A 226 4.01 7.36 -7.38
CA SER A 226 2.97 6.68 -6.63
C SER A 226 2.09 7.62 -5.81
N GLY A 227 0.90 7.17 -5.45
CA GLY A 227 0.08 7.77 -4.40
C GLY A 227 0.22 7.05 -3.05
N THR A 228 -0.60 7.42 -2.07
CA THR A 228 -0.59 6.88 -0.70
C THR A 228 -1.92 6.30 -0.23
N THR A 229 -3.04 6.57 -0.89
CA THR A 229 -4.37 6.18 -0.40
C THR A 229 -5.35 5.87 -1.52
N GLY A 230 -6.51 5.29 -1.19
CA GLY A 230 -7.52 4.87 -2.15
C GLY A 230 -6.97 3.79 -3.09
N GLN A 231 -7.05 4.03 -4.39
CA GLN A 231 -6.34 3.23 -5.39
C GLN A 231 -5.18 4.07 -5.95
N PRO A 232 -4.01 4.10 -5.27
CA PRO A 232 -2.92 4.95 -5.73
C PRO A 232 -2.43 4.46 -7.10
N PRO A 233 -1.96 5.36 -7.98
CA PRO A 233 -1.28 4.92 -9.20
C PRO A 233 0.08 4.35 -8.82
N ILE A 234 0.59 3.37 -9.57
CA ILE A 234 2.00 2.97 -9.52
C ILE A 234 2.50 3.01 -10.96
N VAL A 235 3.42 3.95 -11.22
CA VAL A 235 4.03 4.17 -12.52
C VAL A 235 5.53 4.07 -12.37
N ILE A 236 6.19 3.30 -13.24
CA ILE A 236 7.63 3.08 -13.18
C ILE A 236 8.22 3.25 -14.58
N LYS A 237 9.17 4.16 -14.73
CA LYS A 237 9.99 4.33 -15.93
C LYS A 237 11.44 4.10 -15.54
N GLY A 238 12.18 3.32 -16.31
CA GLY A 238 13.62 3.12 -16.12
C GLY A 238 14.19 2.16 -17.17
N LEU A 239 15.52 2.16 -17.36
CA LEU A 239 16.18 1.32 -18.36
C LEU A 239 15.88 -0.18 -18.21
N GLN A 240 15.66 -0.62 -16.96
CA GLN A 240 15.44 -2.03 -16.66
C GLN A 240 14.00 -2.49 -16.86
N TYR A 241 13.07 -1.58 -17.13
CA TYR A 241 11.64 -1.86 -17.17
C TYR A 241 11.12 -1.89 -18.60
N LYS A 242 10.05 -2.65 -18.80
CA LYS A 242 9.28 -2.60 -20.04
C LYS A 242 8.74 -1.20 -20.30
N THR A 243 8.36 -0.93 -21.54
CA THR A 243 7.86 0.38 -21.97
C THR A 243 6.47 0.27 -22.62
N GLY A 244 5.61 1.24 -22.37
CA GLY A 244 4.26 1.33 -22.93
C GLY A 244 3.26 0.26 -22.48
N GLN A 245 3.51 -0.44 -21.36
CA GLN A 245 2.68 -1.58 -20.95
C GLN A 245 1.91 -1.34 -19.64
N VAL A 246 0.68 -1.87 -19.59
CA VAL A 246 -0.11 -1.98 -18.36
C VAL A 246 0.19 -3.32 -17.70
N MET A 247 0.68 -3.28 -16.47
CA MET A 247 1.01 -4.46 -15.67
C MET A 247 -0.17 -4.91 -14.80
N PRO A 248 -0.21 -6.18 -14.39
CA PRO A 248 -1.10 -6.67 -13.33
C PRO A 248 -1.07 -5.82 -12.04
N PRO A 249 -2.08 -5.97 -11.15
CA PRO A 249 -2.11 -5.24 -9.89
C PRO A 249 -0.88 -5.47 -9.01
N ALA A 250 -0.52 -4.47 -8.22
CA ALA A 250 0.59 -4.49 -7.27
C ALA A 250 0.20 -3.78 -5.95
N ALA A 251 0.93 -4.01 -4.87
CA ALA A 251 0.76 -3.27 -3.62
C ALA A 251 1.81 -2.17 -3.47
N LEU A 252 1.54 -1.15 -2.65
CA LEU A 252 2.54 -0.13 -2.32
C LEU A 252 3.82 -0.72 -1.72
N VAL A 253 3.69 -1.81 -0.95
CA VAL A 253 4.81 -2.54 -0.35
C VAL A 253 5.71 -3.24 -1.37
N ASP A 254 5.28 -3.41 -2.62
CA ASP A 254 6.08 -4.05 -3.68
C ASP A 254 7.14 -3.10 -4.28
N ILE A 255 7.05 -1.79 -4.03
CA ILE A 255 7.96 -0.78 -4.58
C ILE A 255 9.38 -0.95 -4.03
N ALA A 256 9.54 -1.03 -2.71
CA ALA A 256 10.87 -1.13 -2.09
C ALA A 256 11.60 -2.42 -2.48
N PRO A 257 10.99 -3.62 -2.43
CA PRO A 257 11.64 -4.86 -2.85
C PRO A 257 12.06 -4.83 -4.32
N THR A 258 11.21 -4.25 -5.17
CA THR A 258 11.54 -4.06 -6.60
C THR A 258 12.76 -3.16 -6.79
N LEU A 259 12.82 -2.03 -6.06
CA LEU A 259 14.00 -1.17 -6.04
C LEU A 259 15.22 -1.90 -5.46
N ALA A 260 15.05 -2.63 -4.37
CA ALA A 260 16.11 -3.37 -3.70
C ALA A 260 16.79 -4.38 -4.64
N TYR A 261 15.99 -5.07 -5.45
CA TYR A 261 16.50 -5.96 -6.48
C TYR A 261 17.38 -5.21 -7.50
N THR A 262 16.93 -4.04 -7.98
CA THR A 262 17.73 -3.24 -8.93
C THR A 262 19.02 -2.68 -8.32
N LEU A 263 19.03 -2.43 -7.01
CA LEU A 263 20.18 -1.93 -6.25
C LEU A 263 21.11 -3.04 -5.75
N GLY A 264 20.71 -4.31 -5.87
CA GLY A 264 21.45 -5.45 -5.32
C GLY A 264 21.44 -5.52 -3.80
N VAL A 265 20.43 -4.95 -3.13
CA VAL A 265 20.26 -5.00 -1.67
C VAL A 265 19.09 -5.90 -1.28
N LYS A 266 19.11 -6.41 -0.05
CA LYS A 266 18.02 -7.22 0.51
C LYS A 266 17.30 -6.45 1.59
N ILE A 267 15.98 -6.44 1.53
CA ILE A 267 15.13 -5.85 2.58
C ILE A 267 14.80 -6.93 3.61
N PRO A 268 15.22 -6.79 4.88
CA PRO A 268 14.93 -7.77 5.91
C PRO A 268 13.45 -7.75 6.30
N GLY A 269 12.76 -8.87 6.10
CA GLY A 269 11.36 -9.02 6.45
C GLY A 269 10.38 -8.28 5.53
N ALA A 270 10.77 -8.04 4.27
CA ALA A 270 9.87 -7.52 3.24
C ALA A 270 8.57 -8.32 3.19
N THR A 271 7.44 -7.62 3.24
CA THR A 271 6.12 -8.27 3.04
C THR A 271 5.68 -8.17 1.58
N GLY A 272 6.11 -7.11 0.88
CA GLY A 272 5.92 -6.98 -0.57
C GLY A 272 6.87 -7.86 -1.38
N ASN A 273 6.49 -8.10 -2.62
CA ASN A 273 7.25 -8.91 -3.58
C ASN A 273 7.92 -8.03 -4.64
N VAL A 274 8.92 -8.60 -5.30
CA VAL A 274 9.53 -7.96 -6.46
C VAL A 274 8.57 -8.06 -7.65
N LEU A 275 8.40 -6.96 -8.37
CA LEU A 275 7.58 -6.90 -9.58
C LEU A 275 8.31 -7.50 -10.78
N TRP A 276 8.58 -8.81 -10.75
CA TRP A 276 9.39 -9.50 -11.75
C TRP A 276 8.93 -9.33 -13.20
N ASN A 277 7.61 -9.25 -13.40
CA ASN A 277 6.98 -9.05 -14.69
C ASN A 277 7.16 -7.65 -15.27
N ALA A 278 7.57 -6.69 -14.44
CA ALA A 278 7.83 -5.30 -14.81
C ALA A 278 9.16 -5.14 -15.59
N PHE A 279 10.13 -6.00 -15.31
CA PHE A 279 11.46 -5.92 -15.94
C PHE A 279 11.44 -6.37 -17.39
N ASP A 280 12.25 -5.71 -18.22
CA ASP A 280 12.48 -6.10 -19.59
C ASP A 280 13.44 -7.31 -19.64
N PRO A 281 13.08 -8.43 -20.30
CA PRO A 281 13.97 -9.59 -20.42
C PRO A 281 15.31 -9.20 -21.07
N GLY A 282 16.42 -9.51 -20.40
CA GLY A 282 17.77 -9.17 -20.86
C GLY A 282 18.36 -7.91 -20.22
N SER A 283 17.55 -7.08 -19.56
CA SER A 283 18.05 -5.88 -18.86
C SER A 283 18.89 -6.21 -17.62
N LEU A 284 18.39 -7.12 -16.78
CA LEU A 284 19.05 -7.62 -15.58
C LEU A 284 19.26 -9.14 -15.64
N GLN A 285 18.25 -9.85 -16.14
CA GLN A 285 18.21 -11.31 -16.21
C GLN A 285 17.38 -11.74 -17.42
N ASN A 286 17.54 -13.00 -17.82
CA ASN A 286 16.73 -13.57 -18.90
C ASN A 286 15.26 -13.73 -18.47
N GLY A 287 14.35 -13.77 -19.46
CA GLY A 287 12.91 -13.84 -19.19
C GLY A 287 12.47 -15.10 -18.46
N PHE A 288 13.17 -16.23 -18.64
CA PHE A 288 12.86 -17.48 -17.96
C PHE A 288 13.11 -17.37 -16.45
N TYR A 289 14.26 -16.81 -16.06
CA TYR A 289 14.59 -16.55 -14.66
C TYR A 289 13.56 -15.63 -14.00
N LEU A 290 13.20 -14.53 -14.66
CA LEU A 290 12.21 -13.58 -14.12
C LEU A 290 10.85 -14.26 -13.90
N LEU A 291 10.43 -15.14 -14.81
CA LEU A 291 9.20 -15.91 -14.67
C LEU A 291 9.29 -16.93 -13.53
N GLU A 292 10.41 -17.64 -13.40
CA GLU A 292 10.62 -18.62 -12.34
C GLU A 292 10.58 -17.96 -10.95
N GLN A 293 11.27 -16.82 -10.77
CA GLN A 293 11.21 -16.06 -9.52
C GLN A 293 9.79 -15.58 -9.21
N ARG A 294 9.06 -15.10 -10.22
CA ARG A 294 7.66 -14.72 -10.05
C ARG A 294 6.79 -15.88 -9.59
N ILE A 295 6.93 -17.06 -10.20
CA ILE A 295 6.15 -18.25 -9.83
C ILE A 295 6.45 -18.65 -8.38
N ARG A 296 7.73 -18.59 -7.99
CA ARG A 296 8.16 -18.86 -6.62
C ARG A 296 7.51 -17.89 -5.62
N ASP A 297 7.66 -16.59 -5.83
CA ASP A 297 7.10 -15.56 -4.94
C ASP A 297 5.58 -15.66 -4.85
N LEU A 298 4.89 -15.93 -5.96
CA LEU A 298 3.44 -16.15 -5.97
C LEU A 298 3.04 -17.39 -5.19
N SER A 299 3.78 -18.49 -5.31
CA SER A 299 3.52 -19.71 -4.54
C SER A 299 3.72 -19.48 -3.04
N GLU A 300 4.78 -18.77 -2.64
CA GLU A 300 5.04 -18.44 -1.23
C GLU A 300 3.97 -17.50 -0.68
N LEU A 301 3.59 -16.47 -1.44
CA LEU A 301 2.53 -15.54 -1.06
C LEU A 301 1.17 -16.25 -0.95
N GLN A 302 0.84 -17.16 -1.87
CA GLN A 302 -0.40 -17.93 -1.82
C GLN A 302 -0.49 -18.77 -0.53
N ILE A 303 0.60 -19.45 -0.14
CA ILE A 303 0.63 -20.22 1.10
C ILE A 303 0.53 -19.31 2.32
N ARG A 304 1.27 -18.19 2.35
CA ARG A 304 1.22 -17.21 3.44
C ARG A 304 -0.18 -16.65 3.64
N GLN A 305 -0.83 -16.23 2.56
CA GLN A 305 -2.22 -15.74 2.59
C GLN A 305 -3.19 -16.83 3.05
N GLY A 306 -3.01 -18.08 2.60
CA GLY A 306 -3.81 -19.20 3.05
C GLY A 306 -3.69 -19.46 4.55
N GLN A 307 -2.48 -19.36 5.10
CA GLN A 307 -2.23 -19.49 6.55
C GLN A 307 -2.88 -18.36 7.35
N GLU A 308 -2.77 -17.11 6.91
CA GLU A 308 -3.44 -15.98 7.57
C GLU A 308 -4.97 -16.09 7.50
N ILE A 309 -5.53 -16.49 6.36
CA ILE A 309 -6.97 -16.74 6.24
C ILE A 309 -7.42 -17.84 7.21
N PHE A 310 -6.64 -18.92 7.35
CA PHE A 310 -6.96 -20.00 8.28
C PHE A 310 -6.91 -19.51 9.73
N ARG A 311 -5.85 -18.80 10.11
CA ARG A 311 -5.70 -18.19 11.44
C ARG A 311 -6.85 -17.24 11.77
N LEU A 312 -7.21 -16.34 10.85
CA LEU A 312 -8.32 -15.41 11.04
C LEU A 312 -9.66 -16.14 11.21
N ARG A 313 -9.86 -17.29 10.55
CA ARG A 313 -11.07 -18.12 10.75
C ARG A 313 -11.09 -18.76 12.13
N GLU A 314 -9.96 -19.27 12.62
CA GLU A 314 -9.88 -19.80 13.99
C GLU A 314 -10.18 -18.71 15.03
N GLU A 315 -9.57 -17.53 14.88
CA GLU A 315 -9.83 -16.38 15.75
C GLU A 315 -11.31 -15.94 15.67
N GLN A 316 -11.93 -15.94 14.49
CA GLN A 316 -13.36 -15.63 14.34
C GLN A 316 -14.26 -16.63 15.07
N ILE A 317 -13.93 -17.92 15.06
CA ILE A 317 -14.69 -18.95 15.78
C ILE A 317 -14.61 -18.67 17.28
N LEU A 318 -13.41 -18.46 17.81
CA LEU A 318 -13.19 -18.16 19.23
C LEU A 318 -13.95 -16.90 19.68
N VAL A 319 -13.88 -15.82 18.89
CA VAL A 319 -14.60 -14.58 19.19
C VAL A 319 -16.12 -14.78 19.13
N GLN A 320 -16.63 -15.63 18.23
CA GLN A 320 -18.06 -15.94 18.18
C GLN A 320 -18.51 -16.74 19.42
N GLU A 321 -17.71 -17.69 19.87
CA GLU A 321 -17.97 -18.45 21.10
C GLU A 321 -17.99 -17.52 22.31
N GLU A 322 -16.98 -16.67 22.48
CA GLU A 322 -16.91 -15.68 23.55
C GLU A 322 -18.12 -14.72 23.52
N LYS A 323 -18.52 -14.26 22.33
CA LYS A 323 -19.70 -13.40 22.17
C LYS A 323 -20.98 -14.12 22.59
N GLN A 324 -21.12 -15.41 22.30
CA GLN A 324 -22.26 -16.21 22.73
C GLN A 324 -22.30 -16.37 24.26
N GLU A 325 -21.15 -16.63 24.88
CA GLU A 325 -21.03 -16.72 26.34
C GLU A 325 -21.40 -15.40 27.02
N ILE A 326 -20.84 -14.29 26.55
CA ILE A 326 -21.16 -12.95 27.05
C ILE A 326 -22.65 -12.64 26.86
N SER A 327 -23.24 -13.03 25.71
CA SER A 327 -24.67 -12.82 25.48
C SER A 327 -25.53 -13.67 26.43
N ALA A 328 -25.13 -14.91 26.72
CA ALA A 328 -25.80 -15.77 27.67
C ALA A 328 -25.69 -15.22 29.10
N GLU A 329 -24.54 -14.70 29.50
CA GLU A 329 -24.32 -14.04 30.78
C GLU A 329 -25.18 -12.78 30.92
N LYS A 330 -25.18 -11.89 29.91
CA LYS A 330 -26.05 -10.71 29.88
C LYS A 330 -27.53 -11.07 30.05
N ASN A 331 -27.98 -12.13 29.37
CA ASN A 331 -29.35 -12.62 29.51
C ASN A 331 -29.65 -13.17 30.92
N ARG A 332 -28.68 -13.84 31.57
CA ARG A 332 -28.83 -14.31 32.96
C ARG A 332 -28.91 -13.13 33.94
N THR A 333 -28.05 -12.14 33.76
CA THR A 333 -28.04 -10.93 34.59
C THR A 333 -29.32 -10.13 34.43
N ALA A 334 -29.82 -9.96 33.19
CA ALA A 334 -31.10 -9.31 32.93
C ALA A 334 -32.26 -10.03 33.65
N LYS A 335 -32.35 -11.35 33.53
CA LYS A 335 -33.36 -12.15 34.26
C LYS A 335 -33.23 -12.04 35.78
N ALA A 336 -32.01 -11.91 36.29
CA ALA A 336 -31.79 -11.72 37.72
C ALA A 336 -32.28 -10.34 38.19
N ILE A 337 -32.05 -9.29 37.39
CA ILE A 337 -32.57 -7.94 37.64
C ILE A 337 -34.10 -7.95 37.63
N ASP A 338 -34.73 -8.55 36.62
CA ASP A 338 -36.19 -8.62 36.52
C ASP A 338 -36.82 -9.28 37.77
N ARG A 339 -36.23 -10.38 38.24
CA ARG A 339 -36.68 -11.06 39.48
C ARG A 339 -36.53 -10.15 40.70
N ARG A 340 -35.44 -9.39 40.81
CA ARG A 340 -35.23 -8.44 41.91
C ARG A 340 -36.23 -7.30 41.86
N ASP A 341 -36.57 -6.81 40.67
CA ASP A 341 -37.58 -5.77 40.50
C ASP A 341 -38.98 -6.27 40.88
N GLU A 342 -39.32 -7.52 40.53
CA GLU A 342 -40.56 -8.16 40.98
C GLU A 342 -40.61 -8.33 42.51
N GLU A 343 -39.52 -8.79 43.13
CA GLU A 343 -39.38 -8.87 44.59
C GLU A 343 -39.58 -7.49 45.24
N ILE A 344 -38.88 -6.47 44.74
CA ILE A 344 -38.98 -5.08 45.21
C ILE A 344 -40.42 -4.59 45.12
N LYS A 345 -41.10 -4.81 43.98
CA LYS A 345 -42.51 -4.42 43.79
C LYS A 345 -43.44 -5.12 44.80
N SER A 346 -43.20 -6.41 45.08
CA SER A 346 -43.97 -7.16 46.08
C SER A 346 -43.74 -6.64 47.51
N LEU A 347 -42.52 -6.22 47.83
CA LEU A 347 -42.20 -5.60 49.12
C LEU A 347 -42.87 -4.24 49.25
N TYR A 348 -42.84 -3.41 48.20
CA TYR A 348 -43.55 -2.13 48.18
C TYR A 348 -45.07 -2.30 48.36
N SER A 349 -45.69 -3.30 47.70
CA SER A 349 -47.13 -3.55 47.86
C SER A 349 -47.49 -3.98 49.29
N ARG A 350 -46.68 -4.85 49.91
CA ARG A 350 -46.84 -5.24 51.32
C ARG A 350 -46.68 -4.05 52.27
N ILE A 351 -45.65 -3.23 52.08
CA ILE A 351 -45.43 -2.02 52.89
C ILE A 351 -46.61 -1.06 52.73
N SER A 352 -47.10 -0.86 51.50
CA SER A 352 -48.26 -0.01 51.23
C SER A 352 -49.53 -0.54 51.91
N GLY A 353 -49.78 -1.84 51.81
CA GLY A 353 -50.88 -2.51 52.52
C GLY A 353 -50.80 -2.34 54.03
N LEU A 354 -49.61 -2.52 54.62
CA LEU A 354 -49.38 -2.27 56.05
C LEU A 354 -49.64 -0.82 56.44
N LYS A 355 -49.23 0.16 55.63
CA LYS A 355 -49.53 1.58 55.86
C LYS A 355 -51.03 1.86 55.86
N VAL A 356 -51.78 1.24 54.94
CA VAL A 356 -53.25 1.35 54.90
C VAL A 356 -53.89 0.75 56.15
N VAL A 357 -53.42 -0.42 56.59
CA VAL A 357 -53.90 -1.06 57.84
C VAL A 357 -53.62 -0.17 59.05
N ILE A 358 -52.41 0.35 59.19
CA ILE A 358 -52.03 1.27 60.28
C ILE A 358 -52.89 2.54 60.23
N GLY A 359 -53.06 3.14 59.05
CA GLY A 359 -53.94 4.30 58.87
C GLY A 359 -55.40 4.00 59.26
N GLY A 360 -55.90 2.82 58.88
CA GLY A 360 -57.23 2.34 59.27
C GLY A 360 -57.37 2.18 60.79
N ILE A 361 -56.38 1.57 61.46
CA ILE A 361 -56.35 1.44 62.92
C ILE A 361 -56.35 2.82 63.60
N LEU A 362 -55.56 3.77 63.11
CA LEU A 362 -55.51 5.13 63.65
C LEU A 362 -56.85 5.86 63.48
N ILE A 363 -57.51 5.71 62.33
CA ILE A 363 -58.86 6.26 62.11
C ILE A 363 -59.87 5.62 63.06
N LEU A 364 -59.82 4.30 63.23
CA LEU A 364 -60.73 3.56 64.11
C LEU A 364 -60.52 3.96 65.58
N ALA A 365 -59.26 4.14 66.00
CA ALA A 365 -58.89 4.68 67.31
C ALA A 365 -59.37 6.13 67.49
N ALA A 366 -59.22 6.98 66.47
CA ALA A 366 -59.72 8.35 66.51
C ALA A 366 -61.25 8.42 66.61
N ILE A 367 -61.98 7.56 65.89
CA ILE A 367 -63.44 7.42 65.99
C ILE A 367 -63.82 6.94 67.39
N GLY A 368 -63.12 5.94 67.94
CA GLY A 368 -63.30 5.46 69.30
C GLY A 368 -63.13 6.59 70.33
N TYR A 369 -62.04 7.35 70.22
CA TYR A 369 -61.78 8.51 71.07
C TYR A 369 -62.84 9.60 70.94
N LEU A 370 -63.34 9.87 69.72
CA LEU A 370 -64.40 10.84 69.47
C LEU A 370 -65.74 10.42 70.07
N LEU A 371 -66.07 9.12 69.99
CA LEU A 371 -67.24 8.54 70.64
C LEU A 371 -67.13 8.65 72.16
N GLU A 372 -65.97 8.31 72.72
CA GLU A 372 -65.68 8.41 74.15
C GLU A 372 -65.77 9.87 74.64
N TYR A 373 -65.17 10.83 73.91
CA TYR A 373 -65.31 12.26 74.17
C TYR A 373 -66.77 12.73 74.12
N ARG A 374 -67.57 12.25 73.16
CA ARG A 374 -69.02 12.57 73.09
C ARG A 374 -69.80 11.99 74.26
N LEU A 375 -69.46 10.78 74.70
CA LEU A 375 -70.07 10.10 75.85
C LEU A 375 -69.74 10.81 77.16
N LEU A 376 -68.47 11.16 77.37
CA LEU A 376 -67.99 11.94 78.51
C LEU A 376 -68.60 13.36 78.53
N ARG A 377 -68.68 14.03 77.37
CA ARG A 377 -69.33 15.36 77.25
C ARG A 377 -70.83 15.32 77.59
N LYS A 378 -71.55 14.24 77.26
CA LYS A 378 -72.95 14.06 77.66
C LYS A 378 -73.12 13.78 79.16
N ARG A 379 -72.08 13.29 79.84
CA ARG A 379 -72.15 12.86 81.25
C ARG A 379 -71.56 13.88 82.25
N PHE A 380 -70.70 14.81 81.79
CA PHE A 380 -69.95 15.75 82.64
C PHE A 380 -70.14 17.25 82.31
N LEU A 381 -71.25 17.65 81.68
CA LEU A 381 -71.71 19.05 81.68
C LEU A 381 -72.74 19.27 82.80
N LEU A 382 -72.24 19.20 84.03
CA LEU A 382 -72.78 19.84 85.23
C LEU A 382 -71.53 20.34 85.97
N PHE A 383 -70.96 21.44 85.47
CA PHE A 383 -70.37 22.55 86.21
C PHE A 383 -69.98 23.64 85.21
#